data_AF-R0ISM5-F1
#
_entry.id   AF-R0ISM5-F1
#
_cell.length_a   1.000
_cell.length_b   1.000
_cell.length_c   1.000
_cell.angle_alpha   90.00
_cell.angle_beta   90.00
_cell.angle_gamma   90.00
#
_symmetry.space_group_name_H-M   'P 1'
#
loop_
_entity.id
_entity.type
_entity.pdbx_description
1 polymer ?
#
loop_
_entity_poly.entity_id
_entity_poly.type
_entity_poly.pdbx_seq_one_letter_code
_entity_poly.pdbx_strand_id
1 'polypeptide(L)' 'MDPIQEAIAEIESQELGDKFSYQAIAKKHGVARMTLMRRHRGETEAYGVRNLSLHPQHEKELVRYIDTLTERPGFRKLG' A
#
# COMPACT_ATOMS: atom_id res chain seq x y z
N MET A 1 7.09 11.53 2.46
CA MET A 1 7.15 10.09 2.14
C MET A 1 7.36 9.32 3.44
N ASP A 2 6.76 8.14 3.60
CA ASP A 2 6.97 7.27 4.77
C ASP A 2 8.34 6.57 4.62
N PRO A 3 9.33 6.82 5.50
CA PRO A 3 10.69 6.29 5.34
C PRO A 3 10.77 4.76 5.23
N ILE A 4 9.79 4.05 5.80
CA ILE A 4 9.75 2.60 5.69
C ILE A 4 9.28 2.12 4.31
N GLN A 5 8.44 2.90 3.63
CA GLN A 5 7.99 2.59 2.27
C GLN A 5 9.10 2.87 1.27
N GLU A 6 9.87 3.93 1.46
CA GLU A 6 11.08 4.21 0.66
C GLU A 6 12.13 3.09 0.83
N ALA A 7 12.33 2.61 2.06
CA ALA A 7 13.22 1.50 2.33
C ALA A 7 12.74 0.17 1.71
N ILE A 8 11.44 -0.08 1.66
CA ILE A 8 10.85 -1.27 1.00
C ILE A 8 11.02 -1.15 -0.52
N ALA A 9 10.71 0.00 -1.10
CA ALA A 9 10.86 0.24 -2.53
C ALA A 9 12.31 0.07 -2.99
N GLU A 10 13.29 0.49 -2.19
CA GLU A 10 14.71 0.24 -2.48
C GLU A 10 15.03 -1.26 -2.52
N ILE A 11 14.50 -2.05 -1.58
CA ILE A 11 14.69 -3.51 -1.57
C ILE A 11 14.03 -4.15 -2.80
N GLU A 12 12.81 -3.75 -3.14
CA GLU A 12 12.06 -4.29 -4.28
C GLU A 12 12.63 -3.87 -5.64
N SER A 13 13.36 -2.74 -5.69
CA SER A 13 14.04 -2.26 -6.91
C SER A 13 15.32 -3.02 -7.24
N GLN A 14 15.86 -3.80 -6.30
CA GLN A 14 17.07 -4.60 -6.54
C GLN A 14 16.75 -5.81 -7.40
N GLU A 15 17.67 -6.15 -8.30
CA GLU A 15 17.48 -7.28 -9.19
C GLU A 15 17.40 -8.60 -8.41
N LEU A 16 16.63 -9.54 -8.95
CA LEU A 16 16.41 -10.85 -8.34
C LEU A 16 17.73 -11.63 -8.28
N GLY A 17 18.43 -11.55 -7.14
CA GLY A 17 19.75 -12.18 -6.95
C GLY A 17 20.79 -11.25 -6.33
N ASP A 18 20.54 -9.94 -6.29
CA ASP A 18 21.40 -9.00 -5.60
C ASP A 18 21.32 -9.19 -4.08
N LYS A 19 22.49 -9.31 -3.45
CA LYS A 19 22.59 -9.45 -2.00
C LYS A 19 22.50 -8.08 -1.37
N PHE A 20 21.47 -7.88 -0.55
CA PHE A 20 21.31 -6.67 0.24
C PHE A 20 21.32 -6.93 1.74
N SER A 21 21.63 -5.88 2.49
CA SER A 21 21.62 -5.90 3.95
C SER A 21 20.51 -5.01 4.49
N TYR A 22 19.55 -5.61 5.20
CA TYR A 22 18.53 -4.87 5.94
C TYR A 22 19.14 -3.83 6.88
N GLN A 23 20.34 -4.07 7.42
CA GLN A 23 20.99 -3.13 8.33
C GLN A 23 21.50 -1.88 7.62
N ALA A 24 22.04 -2.04 6.40
CA ALA A 24 22.51 -0.92 5.59
C ALA A 24 21.34 -0.04 5.13
N ILE A 25 20.29 -0.67 4.61
CA ILE A 25 19.09 0.02 4.13
C ILE A 25 18.36 0.70 5.29
N ALA A 26 18.20 0.01 6.42
CA ALA A 26 17.58 0.59 7.61
C ALA A 26 18.33 1.84 8.11
N LYS A 27 19.67 1.79 8.13
CA LYS A 27 20.50 2.94 8.53
C LYS A 27 20.37 4.11 7.55
N LYS A 28 20.34 3.83 6.23
CA LYS A 28 20.18 4.83 5.17
C LYS A 28 18.87 5.61 5.32
N HIS A 29 17.78 4.90 5.60
CA HIS A 29 16.43 5.46 5.73
C HIS A 29 16.05 5.88 7.16
N GLY A 30 16.94 5.70 8.14
CA GLY A 30 16.66 6.03 9.54
C GLY A 30 15.54 5.19 10.18
N VAL A 31 15.27 3.99 9.67
CA VAL A 31 14.21 3.09 10.16
C VAL A 31 14.78 1.97 11.02
N ALA A 32 13.95 1.41 11.91
CA ALA A 32 14.34 0.24 12.68
C ALA A 32 14.42 -1.00 11.78
N ARG A 33 15.57 -1.69 11.80
CA ARG A 33 15.84 -2.91 11.01
C ARG A 33 14.74 -3.97 11.14
N MET A 34 14.26 -4.22 12.37
CA MET A 34 13.23 -5.22 12.64
C MET A 34 11.89 -4.85 12.01
N THR A 35 11.52 -3.56 12.05
CA THR A 35 10.30 -3.06 11.42
C THR A 35 10.38 -3.20 9.90
N LEU A 36 11.53 -2.84 9.30
CA LEU A 36 11.76 -2.98 7.86
C LEU A 36 11.67 -4.45 7.42
N MET A 37 12.33 -5.36 8.12
CA MET A 37 12.30 -6.80 7.81
C MET A 37 10.88 -7.37 7.88
N ARG A 38 10.13 -7.07 8.94
CA ARG A 38 8.75 -7.58 9.12
C ARG A 38 7.81 -7.04 8.05
N ARG A 39 7.90 -5.75 7.70
CA ARG A 39 7.06 -5.18 6.65
C ARG A 39 7.40 -5.72 5.27
N HIS A 40 8.69 -5.80 4.91
CA HIS A 40 9.12 -6.36 3.62
C HIS A 40 8.73 -7.84 3.46
N ARG A 41 8.78 -8.64 4.53
CA ARG A 41 8.32 -10.04 4.50
C ARG A 41 6.80 -10.22 4.51
N GLY A 42 6.03 -9.14 4.58
CA GLY A 42 4.57 -9.20 4.71
C GLY A 42 4.07 -9.70 6.07
N GLU A 43 4.95 -9.90 7.07
CA GLU A 43 4.57 -10.29 8.43
C GLU A 43 3.76 -9.20 9.14
N THR A 44 3.86 -7.96 8.66
CA THR A 44 3.07 -6.85 9.18
C THR A 44 2.55 -6.01 8.01
N GLU A 45 1.35 -6.30 7.53
CA GLU A 45 0.62 -5.35 6.68
C GLU A 45 0.48 -4.01 7.39
N ALA A 46 0.64 -2.90 6.66
CA ALA A 46 0.40 -1.57 7.22
C ALA A 46 -1.04 -1.51 7.74
N TYR A 47 -1.24 -1.03 8.97
CA TYR A 47 -2.57 -0.96 9.61
C TYR A 47 -3.62 -0.24 8.75
N GLY A 48 -3.19 0.60 7.80
CA GLY A 48 -4.03 1.22 6.78
C GLY A 48 -4.50 0.27 5.67
N VAL A 49 -3.63 -0.62 5.14
CA VAL A 49 -3.98 -1.53 4.03
C VAL A 49 -5.00 -2.59 4.48
N ARG A 50 -4.85 -3.10 5.71
CA ARG A 50 -5.81 -4.03 6.33
C ARG A 50 -7.21 -3.43 6.47
N ASN A 51 -7.28 -2.11 6.74
CA ASN A 51 -8.52 -1.38 6.92
C ASN A 51 -9.07 -0.78 5.62
N LEU A 52 -8.29 -0.79 4.53
CA LEU A 52 -8.72 -0.36 3.20
C LEU A 52 -9.39 -1.49 2.41
N SER A 53 -9.09 -2.75 2.75
CA SER A 53 -9.71 -3.91 2.11
C SER A 53 -11.12 -4.09 2.66
N LEU A 54 -12.09 -3.45 2.00
CA LEU A 54 -13.50 -3.70 2.26
C LEU A 54 -13.81 -5.16 1.95
N HIS A 55 -14.69 -5.77 2.75
CA HIS A 55 -15.20 -7.10 2.44
C HIS A 55 -15.78 -7.11 1.00
N PRO A 56 -15.54 -8.15 0.16
CA PRO A 56 -15.93 -8.13 -1.26
C PRO A 56 -17.41 -7.80 -1.52
N GLN A 57 -18.29 -8.11 -0.56
CA GLN A 57 -19.71 -7.74 -0.62
C GLN A 57 -19.94 -6.23 -0.48
N HIS A 58 -19.19 -5.56 0.41
CA HIS A 58 -19.27 -4.11 0.60
C HIS A 58 -18.65 -3.36 -0.57
N GLU A 59 -17.56 -3.88 -1.14
CA GLU A 59 -16.97 -3.32 -2.36
C GLU A 59 -17.96 -3.37 -3.53
N LYS A 60 -18.63 -4.52 -3.74
CA LYS A 60 -19.67 -4.67 -4.77
C LYS A 60 -20.86 -3.73 -4.55
N GLU A 61 -21.26 -3.51 -3.31
CA GLU A 61 -22.33 -2.58 -2.97
C GLU A 61 -21.94 -1.11 -3.24
N LEU A 62 -20.70 -0.74 -2.92
CA LEU A 62 -20.16 0.59 -3.21
C LEU A 62 -20.05 0.86 -4.72
N VAL A 63 -19.54 -0.11 -5.49
CA VAL A 63 -19.50 -0.01 -6.95
C VAL A 63 -20.90 0.20 -7.52
N ARG A 64 -21.87 -0.63 -7.11
CA ARG A 64 -23.28 -0.47 -7.53
C ARG A 64 -23.84 0.90 -7.16
N TYR A 65 -23.51 1.42 -5.98
CA TYR A 65 -23.96 2.74 -5.56
C TYR A 65 -23.36 3.85 -6.43
N ILE A 66 -22.05 3.80 -6.71
CA ILE A 66 -21.38 4.74 -7.61
C ILE A 66 -21.98 4.68 -9.02
N ASP A 67 -22.26 3.48 -9.54
CA ASP A 67 -22.93 3.31 -10.83
C ASP A 67 -24.31 3.99 -10.82
N THR A 68 -25.12 3.76 -9.77
CA THR A 68 -26.44 4.41 -9.66
C THR A 68 -26.35 5.95 -9.57
N LEU A 69 -25.28 6.49 -8.99
CA LEU A 69 -25.06 7.93 -8.90
C LEU A 69 -24.58 8.53 -10.23
N THR A 70 -23.80 7.78 -11.01
CA THR A 70 -23.25 8.24 -12.29
C THR A 70 -24.23 8.05 -13.47
N GLU A 71 -25.14 7.09 -13.36
CA GLU A 71 -26.27 6.90 -14.27
C GLU A 71 -27.41 7.90 -14.02
N ARG A 72 -27.45 8.55 -12.85
CA ARG A 72 -28.40 9.64 -12.58
C ARG A 72 -28.09 10.84 -13.50
N PRO A 73 -29.06 11.30 -14.32
CA PRO A 73 -28.85 12.35 -15.32
C PRO A 73 -28.49 13.75 -14.75
N GLY A 74 -28.43 13.91 -13.43
CA GLY A 74 -28.04 15.15 -12.75
C GLY A 74 -26.55 15.27 -12.40
N PHE A 75 -25.78 14.17 -12.41
CA PHE A 75 -24.38 14.20 -11.95
C PHE A 75 -23.38 14.65 -13.05
N ARG A 76 -23.79 14.61 -14.34
CA ARG A 76 -22.96 15.06 -15.47
C ARG A 76 -22.92 16.58 -15.70
N LYS A 77 -23.49 17.41 -14.81
CA LYS A 77 -23.62 18.87 -15.02
C LYS A 77 -22.63 19.74 -14.23
N LEU A 78 -21.57 19.18 -13.65
CA LEU A 78 -20.50 19.95 -13.03
C LEU A 78 -19.17 19.55 -13.66
N GLY A 79 -18.94 20.03 -14.88
CA GLY A 79 -17.68 20.03 -15.61
C GLY A 79 -17.52 21.36 -16.32
#